data_AF-A0A812H3T6-F1
#
_entry.id   AF-A0A812H3T6-F1
#
_cell.length_a   1.000
_cell.length_b   1.000
_cell.length_c   1.000
_cell.angle_alpha   90.00
_cell.angle_beta   90.00
_cell.angle_gamma   90.00
#
_symmetry.space_group_name_H-M   'P 1'
#
loop_
_entity.id
_entity.type
_entity.pdbx_description
1 polymer ?
#
loop_
_entity_poly.entity_id
_entity_poly.type
_entity_poly.pdbx_seq_one_letter_code
_entity_poly.pdbx_strand_id
1 'polypeptide(L)'
;MENGEVVKEYRIALGANPKGHKQEEGDNRTPEGDYTLDYVINDSAFYRSVHISYPDAIDRLEAHRRGVSPGGEIKIHGLKNGETQSPQFIQSFDWTNGCIAITNEEMDEFIRLVKMGTPITIEW
;
A
#
# COMPACT_ATOMS: atom_id res chain seq x y z
N MET A 1 -14.00 -5.22 -4.24
CA MET A 1 -15.23 -5.68 -4.92
C MET A 1 -15.95 -6.67 -4.02
N GLU A 2 -17.28 -6.72 -4.07
CA GLU A 2 -18.09 -7.75 -3.41
C GLU A 2 -19.07 -8.30 -4.46
N ASN A 3 -19.10 -9.62 -4.65
CA ASN A 3 -19.91 -10.28 -5.69
C ASN A 3 -19.73 -9.73 -7.12
N GLY A 4 -18.52 -9.25 -7.45
CA GLY A 4 -18.21 -8.66 -8.76
C GLY A 4 -18.57 -7.18 -8.89
N GLU A 5 -19.12 -6.54 -7.85
CA GLU A 5 -19.48 -5.13 -7.85
C GLU A 5 -18.47 -4.29 -7.07
N VAL A 6 -18.23 -3.06 -7.55
CA VAL A 6 -17.40 -2.08 -6.83
C VAL A 6 -18.19 -1.53 -5.66
N VAL A 7 -17.77 -1.86 -4.44
CA VAL A 7 -18.37 -1.34 -3.20
C VAL A 7 -17.87 0.08 -2.90
N LYS A 8 -16.58 0.34 -3.21
CA LYS A 8 -15.95 1.62 -2.96
C LYS A 8 -14.74 1.83 -3.87
N GLU A 9 -14.50 3.10 -4.20
CA GLU A 9 -13.34 3.58 -4.95
C GLU A 9 -12.68 4.71 -4.15
N TYR A 10 -11.35 4.74 -4.17
CA TYR A 10 -10.53 5.72 -3.48
C TYR A 10 -9.52 6.33 -4.43
N ARG A 11 -9.24 7.62 -4.26
CA ARG A 11 -8.03 8.20 -4.85
C ARG A 11 -6.85 7.77 -3.99
N ILE A 12 -5.84 7.16 -4.60
CA ILE A 12 -4.65 6.67 -3.92
C ILE A 12 -3.41 7.50 -4.30
N ALA A 13 -2.41 7.51 -3.42
CA ALA A 13 -1.06 7.93 -3.74
C ALA A 13 -0.10 6.75 -3.57
N LEU A 14 0.77 6.54 -4.56
CA LEU A 14 1.66 5.39 -4.68
C LEU A 14 3.10 5.77 -4.30
N GLY A 15 4.01 4.83 -4.52
CA GLY A 15 5.44 5.08 -4.47
C GLY A 15 5.87 6.19 -5.43
N ALA A 16 6.83 7.02 -5.04
CA ALA A 16 7.31 8.14 -5.86
C ALA A 16 7.89 7.74 -7.24
N ASN A 17 8.14 6.46 -7.46
CA ASN A 17 8.47 5.86 -8.75
C ASN A 17 7.42 4.78 -9.09
N PRO A 18 6.20 5.16 -9.47
CA PRO A 18 5.06 4.26 -9.36
C PRO A 18 4.92 3.26 -10.53
N LYS A 19 5.71 3.44 -11.59
CA LYS A 19 5.64 2.60 -12.79
C LYS A 19 6.43 1.30 -12.61
N GLY A 20 5.73 0.17 -12.67
CA GLY A 20 6.31 -1.16 -12.68
C GLY A 20 6.45 -1.75 -11.28
N HIS A 21 6.36 -3.08 -11.21
CA HIS A 21 6.57 -3.87 -10.01
C HIS A 21 7.84 -3.50 -9.23
N LYS A 22 7.70 -3.40 -7.91
CA LYS A 22 8.78 -3.21 -6.95
C LYS A 22 9.85 -4.31 -7.08
N GLN A 23 11.11 -3.91 -7.19
CA GLN A 23 12.23 -4.81 -7.45
C GLN A 23 13.20 -4.91 -6.28
N GLU A 24 13.37 -3.80 -5.54
CA GLU A 24 14.34 -3.72 -4.46
C GLU A 24 13.97 -2.66 -3.42
N GLU A 25 14.56 -2.78 -2.23
CA GLU A 25 14.46 -1.78 -1.19
C GLU A 25 14.99 -0.42 -1.67
N GLY A 26 14.20 0.65 -1.46
CA GLY A 26 14.58 2.01 -1.86
C GLY A 26 14.26 2.40 -3.31
N ASP A 27 13.72 1.52 -4.15
CA ASP A 27 13.33 1.85 -5.53
C ASP A 27 12.07 2.72 -5.68
N ASN A 28 11.41 3.01 -4.55
CA ASN A 28 10.17 3.78 -4.42
C ASN A 28 9.02 3.32 -5.33
N ARG A 29 8.99 2.03 -5.67
CA ARG A 29 7.88 1.40 -6.38
C ARG A 29 6.90 0.78 -5.41
N THR A 30 5.62 0.84 -5.75
CA THR A 30 4.58 0.00 -5.14
C THR A 30 4.63 -1.37 -5.83
N PRO A 31 4.56 -2.49 -5.09
CA PRO A 31 4.56 -3.82 -5.71
C PRO A 31 3.31 -4.05 -6.54
N GLU A 32 3.47 -4.69 -7.70
CA GLU A 32 2.37 -5.18 -8.54
C GLU A 32 2.24 -6.70 -8.37
N GLY A 33 1.03 -7.24 -8.27
CA GLY A 33 0.80 -8.66 -8.06
C GLY A 33 -0.33 -8.96 -7.09
N ASP A 34 -0.47 -10.23 -6.73
CA ASP A 34 -1.50 -10.72 -5.82
C ASP A 34 -0.92 -10.97 -4.42
N TYR A 35 -1.51 -10.31 -3.43
CA TYR A 35 -1.12 -10.37 -2.03
C TYR A 35 -2.34 -10.54 -1.13
N THR A 36 -2.11 -10.53 0.18
CA THR A 36 -3.17 -10.52 1.20
C THR A 36 -2.97 -9.38 2.17
N LEU A 37 -4.07 -8.90 2.75
CA LEU A 37 -4.07 -7.95 3.86
C LEU A 37 -4.05 -8.74 5.17
N ASP A 38 -2.98 -8.70 5.95
CA ASP A 38 -2.74 -9.68 7.04
C ASP A 38 -2.96 -9.11 8.45
N TYR A 39 -2.58 -7.87 8.73
CA TYR A 39 -2.85 -7.23 10.03
C TYR A 39 -3.06 -5.71 9.94
N VAL A 40 -3.80 -5.20 10.93
CA VAL A 40 -4.05 -3.76 11.14
C VAL A 40 -3.07 -3.21 12.18
N ILE A 41 -2.48 -2.06 11.89
CA ILE A 41 -1.65 -1.27 12.81
C ILE A 41 -2.44 0.00 13.16
N ASN A 42 -2.89 0.10 14.41
CA ASN A 42 -3.68 1.26 14.86
C ASN A 42 -2.80 2.46 15.23
N ASP A 43 -1.59 2.21 15.76
CA ASP A 43 -0.64 3.25 16.16
C ASP A 43 0.60 3.19 15.26
N SER A 44 0.80 4.22 14.44
CA SER A 44 1.96 4.32 13.55
C SER A 44 2.49 5.75 13.44
N ALA A 45 3.55 5.97 12.66
CA ALA A 45 4.01 7.33 12.30
C ALA A 45 3.03 8.06 11.34
N PHE A 46 2.15 7.28 10.72
CA PHE A 46 0.98 7.73 9.97
C PHE A 46 -0.25 7.55 10.86
N TYR A 47 -1.43 7.79 10.30
CA TYR A 47 -2.67 7.32 10.90
C TYR A 47 -2.69 5.78 11.00
N ARG A 48 -3.83 5.15 10.81
CA ARG A 48 -3.96 3.69 10.78
C ARG A 48 -3.34 3.14 9.50
N SER A 49 -2.89 1.89 9.56
CA SER A 49 -2.40 1.18 8.39
C SER A 49 -2.79 -0.29 8.39
N VAL A 50 -2.79 -0.90 7.20
CA VAL A 50 -3.03 -2.32 6.96
C VAL A 50 -1.83 -2.84 6.19
N HIS A 51 -1.19 -3.89 6.72
CA HIS A 51 -0.03 -4.49 6.07
C HIS A 51 -0.44 -5.35 4.88
N ILE A 52 0.38 -5.29 3.82
CA ILE A 52 0.26 -6.11 2.61
C ILE A 52 1.35 -7.16 2.68
N SER A 53 1.02 -8.43 2.40
CA SER A 53 1.93 -9.57 2.52
C SER A 53 3.13 -9.60 1.54
N TYR A 54 3.48 -8.47 0.93
CA TYR A 54 4.73 -8.31 0.17
C TYR A 54 5.93 -8.30 1.13
N PRO A 55 7.07 -8.92 0.76
CA PRO A 55 7.31 -9.67 -0.49
C PRO A 55 6.77 -11.10 -0.41
N ASP A 56 6.42 -11.67 -1.55
CA ASP A 56 6.11 -13.10 -1.69
C ASP A 56 7.35 -13.95 -2.00
N ALA A 57 7.16 -15.22 -2.36
CA ALA A 57 8.28 -16.12 -2.68
C ALA A 57 8.99 -15.76 -3.99
N ILE A 58 8.27 -15.24 -4.99
CA ILE A 58 8.80 -14.82 -6.27
C ILE A 58 9.58 -13.52 -6.10
N ASP A 59 9.02 -12.54 -5.39
CA ASP A 59 9.66 -11.26 -5.06
C ASP A 59 11.03 -11.49 -4.40
N ARG A 60 11.06 -12.37 -3.38
CA ARG A 60 12.30 -12.74 -2.68
C ARG A 60 13.30 -13.44 -3.58
N LEU A 61 12.83 -14.34 -4.46
CA LEU A 61 13.70 -15.09 -5.37
C LEU A 61 14.36 -14.17 -6.40
N GLU A 62 13.59 -13.27 -7.02
CA GLU A 62 14.08 -12.33 -8.02
C GLU A 62 15.06 -11.32 -7.42
N ALA A 63 14.75 -10.76 -6.24
CA ALA A 63 15.68 -9.90 -5.52
C ALA A 63 16.99 -10.64 -5.15
N HIS A 64 16.88 -11.89 -4.68
CA HIS A 64 18.04 -12.71 -4.36
C HIS A 64 18.93 -12.99 -5.59
N ARG A 65 18.34 -13.29 -6.76
CA ARG A 65 19.06 -13.50 -8.02
C ARG A 65 19.88 -12.28 -8.45
N ARG A 66 19.41 -11.09 -8.09
CA ARG A 66 20.08 -9.81 -8.35
C ARG A 66 21.05 -9.38 -7.25
N GLY A 67 21.11 -10.09 -6.13
CA GLY A 67 21.94 -9.73 -4.98
C GLY A 67 21.44 -8.51 -4.21
N VAL A 68 20.13 -8.23 -4.23
CA VAL A 68 19.50 -7.09 -3.55
C VAL A 68 18.44 -7.53 -2.54
N SER A 69 18.06 -6.64 -1.63
CA SER A 69 16.92 -6.83 -0.73
C SER A 69 15.63 -6.46 -1.45
N PRO A 70 14.56 -7.27 -1.41
CA PRO A 70 13.24 -6.87 -1.94
C PRO A 70 12.60 -5.75 -1.10
N GLY A 71 13.13 -5.47 0.09
CA GLY A 71 12.50 -4.65 1.11
C GLY A 71 11.31 -5.38 1.74
N GLY A 72 10.38 -4.61 2.30
CA GLY A 72 9.17 -5.10 2.96
C GLY A 72 8.35 -3.95 3.53
N GLU A 73 7.49 -4.25 4.51
CA GLU A 73 6.69 -3.26 5.24
C GLU A 73 5.76 -2.42 4.35
N ILE A 74 5.31 -2.99 3.23
CA ILE A 74 4.34 -2.37 2.33
C ILE A 74 2.97 -2.37 3.00
N LYS A 75 2.34 -1.19 3.03
CA LYS A 75 1.07 -0.97 3.73
C LYS A 75 0.13 -0.13 2.90
N ILE A 76 -1.17 -0.30 3.14
CA ILE A 76 -2.17 0.74 2.89
C ILE A 76 -2.23 1.59 4.15
N HIS A 77 -2.05 2.91 4.06
CA HIS A 77 -2.06 3.77 5.25
C HIS A 77 -2.76 5.11 5.02
N GLY A 78 -3.20 5.71 6.12
CA GLY A 78 -3.68 7.09 6.12
C GLY A 78 -2.57 8.13 5.95
N LEU A 79 -2.88 9.39 6.18
CA LEU A 79 -1.91 10.48 6.06
C LEU A 79 -0.91 10.49 7.23
N LYS A 80 0.20 11.20 7.06
CA LYS A 80 1.22 11.38 8.09
C LYS A 80 0.64 12.10 9.30
N ASN A 81 1.00 11.67 10.51
CA ASN A 81 0.57 12.37 11.72
C ASN A 81 1.11 13.79 11.76
N GLY A 82 0.22 14.75 12.05
CA GLY A 82 0.55 16.17 12.05
C GLY A 82 0.58 16.82 10.65
N GLU A 83 0.14 16.12 9.60
CA GLU A 83 -0.09 16.74 8.30
C GLU A 83 -1.15 17.85 8.41
N THR A 84 -0.84 19.03 7.87
CA THR A 84 -1.68 20.23 7.96
C THR A 84 -2.27 20.63 6.60
N GLN A 85 -1.76 20.06 5.51
CA GLN A 85 -2.28 20.28 4.18
C GLN A 85 -3.59 19.52 3.98
N SER A 86 -4.38 19.94 3.00
CA SER A 86 -5.65 19.27 2.71
C SER A 86 -5.39 17.84 2.22
N PRO A 87 -6.23 16.86 2.63
CA PRO A 87 -6.11 15.49 2.13
C PRO A 87 -6.16 15.42 0.60
N GLN A 88 -6.96 16.27 -0.04
CA GLN A 88 -7.07 16.35 -1.50
C GLN A 88 -5.76 16.82 -2.16
N PHE A 89 -5.02 17.73 -1.52
CA PHE A 89 -3.73 18.18 -2.01
C PHE A 89 -2.69 17.06 -1.89
N ILE A 90 -2.60 16.40 -0.73
CA ILE A 90 -1.63 15.32 -0.50
C ILE A 90 -1.89 14.12 -1.43
N GLN A 91 -3.15 13.79 -1.68
CA GLN A 91 -3.54 12.72 -2.62
C GLN A 91 -3.40 13.13 -4.10
N SER A 92 -2.93 14.34 -4.41
CA SER A 92 -2.82 14.80 -5.80
C SER A 92 -1.54 14.35 -6.51
N PHE A 93 -0.59 13.75 -5.79
CA PHE A 93 0.69 13.25 -6.30
C PHE A 93 1.13 11.99 -5.55
N ASP A 94 2.00 11.20 -6.17
CA ASP A 94 2.63 10.05 -5.52
C ASP A 94 3.79 10.49 -4.64
N TRP A 95 3.89 9.94 -3.43
CA TRP A 95 4.85 10.41 -2.42
C TRP A 95 5.37 9.33 -1.47
N THR A 96 4.82 8.12 -1.52
CA THR A 96 5.25 7.07 -0.60
C THR A 96 6.59 6.47 -1.05
N ASN A 97 7.17 5.61 -0.22
CA ASN A 97 8.35 4.81 -0.59
C ASN A 97 7.96 3.42 -1.16
N GLY A 98 6.69 3.23 -1.53
CA GLY A 98 6.14 1.97 -2.05
C GLY A 98 4.83 1.54 -1.41
N CYS A 99 4.42 2.16 -0.31
CA CYS A 99 3.09 1.99 0.26
C CYS A 99 1.99 2.58 -0.63
N ILE A 100 0.73 2.33 -0.26
CA ILE A 100 -0.45 2.95 -0.86
C ILE A 100 -1.06 3.87 0.19
N ALA A 101 -1.14 5.17 -0.09
CA ALA A 101 -1.74 6.13 0.83
C ALA A 101 -3.17 6.48 0.40
N ILE A 102 -4.07 6.52 1.39
CA ILE A 102 -5.43 7.05 1.32
C ILE A 102 -5.65 8.09 2.42
N THR A 103 -6.77 8.80 2.39
CA THR A 103 -7.07 9.75 3.47
C THR A 103 -7.42 9.03 4.78
N ASN A 104 -7.35 9.73 5.92
CA ASN A 104 -7.67 9.12 7.22
C ASN A 104 -9.12 8.61 7.30
N GLU A 105 -10.07 9.36 6.74
CA GLU A 105 -11.48 8.97 6.69
C GLU A 105 -11.70 7.73 5.83
N GLU A 106 -11.04 7.67 4.67
CA GLU A 106 -11.06 6.49 3.79
C GLU A 106 -10.38 5.30 4.46
N MET A 107 -9.32 5.51 5.24
CA MET A 107 -8.66 4.44 6.00
C MET A 107 -9.60 3.80 7.02
N ASP A 108 -10.41 4.61 7.71
CA ASP A 108 -11.41 4.11 8.65
C ASP A 108 -12.52 3.33 7.95
N GLU A 109 -12.95 3.78 6.76
CA GLU A 109 -13.92 3.05 5.95
C GLU A 109 -13.34 1.75 5.41
N PHE A 110 -12.13 1.80 4.85
CA PHE A 110 -11.43 0.65 4.29
C PHE A 110 -11.31 -0.48 5.32
N ILE A 111 -10.87 -0.17 6.54
CA ILE A 111 -10.74 -1.17 7.62
C ILE A 111 -12.08 -1.79 8.02
N ARG A 112 -13.20 -1.07 7.87
CA ARG A 112 -14.54 -1.63 8.11
C ARG A 112 -15.00 -2.57 6.99
N LEU A 113 -14.52 -2.35 5.76
CA LEU A 113 -14.90 -3.11 4.58
C LEU A 113 -14.07 -4.39 4.40
N VAL A 114 -12.79 -4.36 4.78
CA VAL A 114 -11.89 -5.51 4.60
C VAL A 114 -11.74 -6.35 5.87
N LYS A 115 -11.57 -7.66 5.69
CA LYS A 115 -11.17 -8.59 6.76
C LYS A 115 -9.70 -8.97 6.60
N MET A 116 -9.00 -9.29 7.67
CA MET A 116 -7.65 -9.85 7.52
C MET A 116 -7.73 -11.20 6.79
N GLY A 117 -6.79 -11.42 5.87
CA GLY A 117 -6.83 -12.45 4.84
C GLY A 117 -7.55 -12.02 3.55
N THR A 118 -8.07 -10.79 3.44
CA THR A 118 -8.68 -10.31 2.19
C THR A 118 -7.61 -10.27 1.09
N PRO A 119 -7.84 -10.91 -0.07
CA PRO A 119 -6.95 -10.80 -1.21
C PRO A 119 -6.91 -9.37 -1.74
N ILE A 120 -5.73 -8.94 -2.19
CA ILE A 120 -5.52 -7.68 -2.89
C ILE A 120 -4.71 -7.94 -4.16
N THR A 121 -5.20 -7.44 -5.28
CA THR A 121 -4.46 -7.39 -6.54
C THR A 121 -4.02 -5.95 -6.74
N ILE A 122 -2.73 -5.75 -7.03
CA ILE A 122 -2.15 -4.44 -7.31
C ILE A 122 -1.65 -4.44 -8.75
N GLU A 123 -2.14 -3.51 -9.55
CA GLU A 123 -1.78 -3.32 -10.95
C GLU A 123 -1.60 -1.84 -11.25
N TRP A 124 -0.69 -1.54 -12.19
CA TRP A 124 -0.45 -0.19 -12.72
C TRP A 124 -1.22 0.05 -14.02
#